data_AF-A0A1H6JPY0-F1
#
_entry.id   AF-A0A1H6JPY0-F1
#
_cell.length_a   1.000
_cell.length_b   1.000
_cell.length_c   1.000
_cell.angle_alpha   90.00
_cell.angle_beta   90.00
_cell.angle_gamma   90.00
#
_symmetry.space_group_name_H-M   'P 1'
#
loop_
_entity.id
_entity.type
_entity.pdbx_description
1 polymer ?
#
loop_
_entity_poly.entity_id
_entity_poly.type
_entity_poly.pdbx_seq_one_letter_code
_entity_poly.pdbx_strand_id
1 'polypeptide(L)'
;MAKKDYENKAPSNIREYVVLANDISDYRNRLKAIDFLSQYKCYESKKELYRLMKTDKIFDVKEQAFRALQNFGEDVRLTKKKKGKPVKTINDKLMILHNSFNGDPYTLTDFKIKFKDLYPYVYDIYNYEKKSKFDDFITSSINTFAKKKIKHNYSVNISFDALDISISREIFGMEYNGSSGTNDELVIEDNTLTIKCNRIAKINLINIIFSESSSIHDQIIKSLIYYYIKLNRFVPIKNIAINRIKQTGEETIFFLPTTKISIEQILSDKFKGIDISTLDITDIFKVDDKSKAIQYALTYLLKSKITNQESERFEKLWKSFNSIYYYFGNGANENECHRLMRSFILSNPTLFSKSKRRAKSITAKELREKVRFYELLSNDYDTKEKIVAFIAFVFRYQNKIISKNLLDNISYFEADLKSIFNLDKIESKFNKFDYIKDLYHNNKSSTDNEIIFKKVKGYLEDRVKNPVTNTDLEIVVFICIKYCYYLRNKIFHAEKQDLTFRFAKNNLIFELEWVNEILETLIVELITANLSWTRRS
;
A
#
# COMPACT_ATOMS: atom_id res chain seq x y z
N MET A 1 24.12 -5.24 -52.47
CA MET A 1 24.31 -3.78 -52.46
C MET A 1 25.72 -3.52 -52.95
N ALA A 2 25.91 -2.56 -53.86
CA ALA A 2 27.24 -2.04 -54.17
C ALA A 2 27.92 -1.60 -52.85
N LYS A 3 29.25 -1.74 -52.75
CA LYS A 3 30.01 -1.15 -51.63
C LYS A 3 29.64 0.33 -51.58
N LYS A 4 28.83 0.74 -50.60
CA LYS A 4 28.56 2.15 -50.34
C LYS A 4 29.79 2.71 -49.65
N ASP A 5 30.26 3.86 -50.11
CA ASP A 5 31.26 4.63 -49.38
C ASP A 5 30.69 4.98 -47.99
N TYR A 6 31.48 4.72 -46.96
CA TYR A 6 31.16 5.06 -45.58
C TYR A 6 32.27 5.92 -45.01
N GLU A 7 31.92 6.79 -44.08
CA GLU A 7 32.87 7.68 -43.43
C GLU A 7 33.35 7.10 -42.10
N ASN A 8 34.65 7.15 -41.83
CA ASN A 8 35.22 6.74 -40.54
C ASN A 8 35.16 7.88 -39.51
N LYS A 9 33.95 8.41 -39.26
CA LYS A 9 33.72 9.48 -38.29
C LYS A 9 32.36 9.32 -37.60
N ALA A 10 32.20 9.98 -36.45
CA ALA A 10 30.91 10.10 -35.77
C ALA A 10 30.16 11.36 -36.30
N PRO A 11 28.92 11.23 -36.82
CA PRO A 11 28.13 12.38 -37.23
C PRO A 11 27.51 13.07 -36.00
N SER A 12 27.32 14.39 -36.09
CA SER A 12 26.83 15.22 -34.97
C SER A 12 25.42 14.86 -34.51
N ASN A 13 24.56 14.39 -35.42
CA ASN A 13 23.17 14.01 -35.16
C ASN A 13 22.98 12.51 -34.87
N ILE A 14 24.04 11.75 -34.59
CA ILE A 14 23.94 10.29 -34.37
C ILE A 14 22.93 9.90 -33.28
N ARG A 15 22.77 10.74 -32.25
CA ARG A 15 21.84 10.49 -31.14
C ARG A 15 20.39 10.34 -31.59
N GLU A 16 19.96 11.10 -32.60
CA GLU A 16 18.60 11.01 -33.15
C GLU A 16 18.33 9.63 -33.76
N TYR A 17 19.32 9.09 -34.47
CA TYR A 17 19.21 7.78 -35.13
C TYR A 17 19.38 6.61 -34.16
N VAL A 18 20.10 6.80 -33.04
CA VAL A 18 20.09 5.84 -31.93
C VAL A 18 18.70 5.75 -31.30
N VAL A 19 18.00 6.88 -31.12
CA VAL A 19 16.61 6.87 -30.64
C VAL A 19 15.71 6.12 -31.62
N LEU A 20 15.81 6.42 -32.93
CA LEU A 20 15.04 5.72 -33.96
C LEU A 20 15.35 4.21 -34.03
N ALA A 21 16.60 3.81 -33.85
CA ALA A 21 16.99 2.40 -33.78
C ALA A 21 16.35 1.68 -32.59
N ASN A 22 16.08 2.39 -31.49
CA ASN A 22 15.48 1.83 -30.28
C ASN A 22 13.95 1.89 -30.27
N ASP A 23 13.32 2.45 -31.30
CA ASP A 23 11.86 2.48 -31.41
C ASP A 23 11.30 1.08 -31.72
N ILE A 24 10.76 0.44 -30.69
CA ILE A 24 10.15 -0.89 -30.77
C ILE A 24 8.75 -0.88 -31.42
N SER A 25 8.19 0.30 -31.69
CA SER A 25 6.81 0.49 -32.14
C SER A 25 6.69 0.72 -33.66
N ASP A 26 7.80 1.03 -34.35
CA ASP A 26 7.82 1.23 -35.79
C ASP A 26 9.14 0.77 -36.44
N TYR A 27 9.07 -0.29 -37.24
CA TYR A 27 10.19 -0.82 -37.98
C TYR A 27 10.76 0.17 -39.00
N ARG A 28 9.94 1.11 -39.51
CA ARG A 28 10.39 2.11 -40.49
C ARG A 28 11.43 3.03 -39.85
N ASN A 29 11.24 3.37 -38.58
CA ASN A 29 12.22 4.16 -37.82
C ASN A 29 13.54 3.38 -37.68
N ARG A 30 13.47 2.08 -37.40
CA ARG A 30 14.68 1.23 -37.31
C ARG A 30 15.37 1.05 -38.67
N LEU A 31 14.62 0.92 -39.77
CA LEU A 31 15.20 0.88 -41.12
C LEU A 31 15.83 2.22 -41.51
N LYS A 32 15.17 3.34 -41.20
CA LYS A 32 15.72 4.70 -41.39
C LYS A 32 17.01 4.88 -40.59
N ALA A 33 17.04 4.37 -39.36
CA ALA A 33 18.25 4.35 -38.54
C ALA A 33 19.36 3.51 -39.17
N ILE A 34 19.06 2.31 -39.69
CA ILE A 34 20.06 1.48 -40.36
C ILE A 34 20.62 2.19 -41.60
N ASP A 35 19.78 2.79 -42.44
CA ASP A 35 20.25 3.48 -43.65
C ASP A 35 21.21 4.63 -43.30
N PHE A 36 20.89 5.43 -42.29
CA PHE A 36 21.78 6.48 -41.80
C PHE A 36 23.06 5.93 -41.15
N LEU A 37 22.93 5.01 -40.17
CA LEU A 37 24.06 4.46 -39.43
C LEU A 37 25.02 3.67 -40.34
N SER A 38 24.53 3.11 -41.45
CA SER A 38 25.35 2.41 -42.44
C SER A 38 26.33 3.31 -43.20
N GLN A 39 26.14 4.63 -43.15
CA GLN A 39 27.01 5.62 -43.82
C GLN A 39 28.21 6.03 -42.94
N TYR A 40 28.17 5.76 -41.63
CA TYR A 40 29.17 6.25 -40.68
C TYR A 40 29.73 5.11 -39.83
N LYS A 41 30.96 4.67 -40.12
CA LYS A 41 31.65 3.64 -39.35
C LYS A 41 32.25 4.25 -38.08
N CYS A 42 31.45 4.30 -37.03
CA CYS A 42 31.85 4.67 -35.67
C CYS A 42 31.38 3.62 -34.65
N TYR A 43 31.73 3.81 -33.37
CA TYR A 43 31.38 2.87 -32.32
C TYR A 43 29.86 2.73 -32.14
N GLU A 44 29.14 3.84 -32.10
CA GLU A 44 27.70 3.91 -31.89
C GLU A 44 26.92 3.25 -33.04
N SER A 45 27.29 3.53 -34.29
CA SER A 45 26.70 2.87 -35.46
C SER A 45 26.88 1.36 -35.40
N LYS A 46 28.09 0.88 -35.13
CA LYS A 46 28.35 -0.56 -35.03
C LYS A 46 27.53 -1.19 -33.90
N LYS A 47 27.53 -0.57 -32.73
CA LYS A 47 26.79 -1.05 -31.54
C LYS A 47 25.30 -1.25 -31.86
N GLU A 48 24.64 -0.25 -32.44
CA GLU A 48 23.22 -0.34 -32.74
C GLU A 48 22.90 -1.32 -33.87
N LEU A 49 23.73 -1.37 -34.92
CA LEU A 49 23.58 -2.35 -36.00
C LEU A 49 23.73 -3.79 -35.48
N TYR A 50 24.70 -4.06 -34.60
CA TYR A 50 24.87 -5.37 -33.97
C TYR A 50 23.66 -5.76 -33.12
N ARG A 51 23.10 -4.81 -32.36
CA ARG A 51 21.88 -5.02 -31.57
C ARG A 51 20.72 -5.38 -32.49
N LEU A 52 20.41 -4.57 -33.50
CA LEU A 52 19.31 -4.80 -34.44
C LEU A 52 19.43 -6.15 -35.14
N MET A 53 20.62 -6.50 -35.65
CA MET A 53 20.88 -7.80 -36.28
C MET A 53 20.54 -8.98 -35.35
N LYS A 54 20.95 -8.90 -34.08
CA LYS A 54 20.77 -9.99 -33.12
C LYS A 54 19.34 -10.05 -32.59
N THR A 55 18.76 -8.93 -32.17
CA THR A 55 17.60 -8.91 -31.28
C THR A 55 16.28 -8.55 -31.93
N ASP A 56 16.28 -7.88 -33.10
CA ASP A 56 15.03 -7.56 -33.80
C ASP A 56 14.27 -8.85 -34.11
N LYS A 57 12.96 -8.79 -34.40
CA LYS A 57 12.26 -10.01 -34.87
C LYS A 57 11.50 -9.80 -36.16
N ILE A 58 11.62 -8.62 -36.76
CA ILE A 58 11.42 -8.42 -38.19
C ILE A 58 12.71 -8.80 -38.89
N PHE A 59 12.62 -9.81 -39.76
CA PHE A 59 13.79 -10.39 -40.40
C PHE A 59 14.54 -9.40 -41.30
N ASP A 60 13.82 -8.55 -42.00
CA ASP A 60 14.39 -7.57 -42.94
C ASP A 60 15.20 -6.49 -42.21
N VAL A 61 14.77 -6.06 -41.02
CA VAL A 61 15.57 -5.19 -40.16
C VAL A 61 16.89 -5.86 -39.78
N LYS A 62 16.86 -7.17 -39.45
CA LYS A 62 18.10 -7.92 -39.18
C LYS A 62 18.99 -8.01 -40.41
N GLU A 63 18.40 -8.29 -41.56
CA GLU A 63 19.11 -8.48 -42.82
C GLU A 63 19.79 -7.18 -43.27
N GLN A 64 19.11 -6.04 -43.16
CA GLN A 64 19.71 -4.76 -43.49
C GLN A 64 20.81 -4.35 -42.51
N ALA A 65 20.62 -4.58 -41.21
CA ALA A 65 21.68 -4.34 -40.22
C ALA A 65 22.90 -5.25 -40.45
N PHE A 66 22.67 -6.53 -40.79
CA PHE A 66 23.70 -7.49 -41.18
C PHE A 66 24.48 -7.01 -42.41
N ARG A 67 23.79 -6.60 -43.48
CA ARG A 67 24.42 -6.08 -44.70
C ARG A 67 25.25 -4.82 -44.43
N ALA A 68 24.78 -3.94 -43.55
CA ALA A 68 25.53 -2.75 -43.14
C ALA A 68 26.83 -3.12 -42.39
N LEU A 69 26.77 -4.07 -41.46
CA LEU A 69 27.95 -4.57 -40.74
C LEU A 69 28.94 -5.29 -41.67
N GLN A 70 28.45 -6.10 -42.63
CA GLN A 70 29.30 -6.70 -43.64
C GLN A 70 30.01 -5.65 -44.49
N ASN A 71 29.33 -4.55 -44.85
CA ASN A 71 29.95 -3.45 -45.59
C ASN A 71 31.07 -2.76 -44.79
N PHE A 72 30.95 -2.73 -43.45
CA PHE A 72 32.02 -2.27 -42.56
C PHE A 72 33.19 -3.25 -42.40
N GLY A 73 33.10 -4.47 -42.96
CA GLY A 73 34.12 -5.51 -42.83
C GLY A 73 34.05 -6.27 -41.50
N GLU A 74 32.91 -6.23 -40.82
CA GLU A 74 32.70 -6.97 -39.57
C GLU A 74 32.40 -8.46 -39.86
N ASP A 75 32.94 -9.37 -39.03
CA ASP A 75 32.64 -10.80 -39.11
C ASP A 75 31.30 -11.10 -38.44
N VAL A 76 30.24 -11.12 -39.24
CA VAL A 76 28.85 -11.30 -38.79
C VAL A 76 28.17 -12.47 -39.49
N ARG A 77 27.21 -13.09 -38.79
CA ARG A 77 26.38 -14.19 -39.33
C ARG A 77 24.90 -13.91 -39.10
N LEU A 78 24.08 -14.08 -40.14
CA LEU A 78 22.63 -13.89 -40.07
C LEU A 78 21.92 -15.24 -39.82
N THR A 79 21.07 -15.28 -38.80
CA THR A 79 20.20 -16.45 -38.53
C THR A 79 19.16 -16.63 -39.65
N LYS A 80 18.68 -17.84 -39.94
CA LYS A 80 17.61 -18.06 -40.95
C LYS A 80 16.28 -17.43 -40.52
N LYS A 81 15.47 -16.94 -41.49
CA LYS A 81 14.10 -16.48 -41.24
C LYS A 81 13.25 -17.63 -40.69
N LYS A 82 12.58 -17.41 -39.56
CA LYS A 82 11.67 -18.40 -38.96
C LYS A 82 10.43 -18.58 -39.85
N LYS A 83 10.02 -19.83 -40.09
CA LYS A 83 8.77 -20.17 -40.77
C LYS A 83 7.61 -20.24 -39.75
N GLY A 84 6.40 -19.88 -40.17
CA GLY A 84 5.18 -19.95 -39.34
C GLY A 84 4.83 -18.63 -38.64
N LYS A 85 4.06 -18.71 -37.54
CA LYS A 85 3.60 -17.52 -36.80
C LYS A 85 4.79 -16.82 -36.12
N PRO A 86 5.03 -15.51 -36.38
CA PRO A 86 6.11 -14.76 -35.74
C PRO A 86 5.99 -14.72 -34.21
N VAL A 87 4.76 -14.65 -33.70
CA VAL A 87 4.43 -14.67 -32.27
C VAL A 87 3.45 -15.81 -31.99
N LYS A 88 3.87 -16.80 -31.20
CA LYS A 88 3.06 -18.01 -30.91
C LYS A 88 1.72 -17.67 -30.24
N THR A 89 1.71 -16.67 -29.35
CA THR A 89 0.55 -16.27 -28.52
C THR A 89 -0.23 -15.07 -29.09
N ILE A 90 -0.15 -14.82 -30.40
CA ILE A 90 -0.81 -13.67 -31.02
C ILE A 90 -2.33 -13.66 -30.77
N ASN A 91 -2.98 -14.82 -30.88
CA ASN A 91 -4.43 -14.93 -30.70
C ASN A 91 -4.83 -14.58 -29.25
N ASP A 92 -4.05 -15.04 -28.26
CA ASP A 92 -4.29 -14.71 -26.85
C ASP A 92 -4.16 -13.22 -26.58
N LYS A 93 -3.15 -12.57 -27.18
CA LYS A 93 -2.94 -11.12 -27.05
C LYS A 93 -4.07 -10.31 -27.68
N LEU A 94 -4.52 -10.69 -28.87
CA LEU A 94 -5.65 -10.06 -29.55
C LEU A 94 -6.96 -10.29 -28.79
N MET A 95 -7.15 -11.46 -28.16
CA MET A 95 -8.30 -11.76 -27.31
C MET A 95 -8.29 -10.98 -26.00
N ILE A 96 -7.14 -10.84 -25.32
CA ILE A 96 -6.99 -9.99 -24.13
C ILE A 96 -7.31 -8.54 -24.49
N LEU A 97 -6.78 -8.06 -25.61
CA LEU A 97 -7.07 -6.72 -26.11
C LEU A 97 -8.56 -6.53 -26.44
N HIS A 98 -9.18 -7.49 -27.14
CA HIS A 98 -10.62 -7.48 -27.42
C HIS A 98 -11.45 -7.40 -26.14
N ASN A 99 -11.13 -8.23 -25.15
CA ASN A 99 -11.82 -8.25 -23.85
C ASN A 99 -11.59 -6.97 -23.04
N SER A 100 -10.46 -6.27 -23.24
CA SER A 100 -10.15 -5.02 -22.54
C SER A 100 -11.05 -3.83 -22.90
N PHE A 101 -11.85 -3.94 -23.98
CA PHE A 101 -12.86 -2.95 -24.32
C PHE A 101 -14.15 -3.14 -23.50
N ASN A 102 -14.20 -4.10 -22.56
CA ASN A 102 -15.31 -4.30 -21.62
C ASN A 102 -16.70 -4.50 -22.27
N GLY A 103 -16.76 -4.72 -23.59
CA GLY A 103 -18.01 -4.81 -24.35
C GLY A 103 -18.51 -3.49 -24.92
N ASP A 104 -17.77 -2.39 -24.73
CA ASP A 104 -18.04 -1.11 -25.38
C ASP A 104 -17.83 -1.24 -26.91
N PRO A 105 -18.66 -0.58 -27.73
CA PRO A 105 -18.42 -0.51 -29.17
C PRO A 105 -17.08 0.19 -29.43
N TYR A 106 -16.28 -0.38 -30.32
CA TYR A 106 -14.99 0.18 -30.70
C TYR A 106 -14.80 0.03 -32.22
N THR A 107 -14.11 0.99 -32.82
CA THR A 107 -13.73 0.94 -34.22
C THR A 107 -12.44 0.14 -34.43
N LEU A 108 -12.16 -0.27 -35.67
CA LEU A 108 -10.86 -0.88 -36.01
C LEU A 108 -9.69 0.05 -35.65
N THR A 109 -9.90 1.36 -35.73
CA THR A 109 -8.93 2.38 -35.34
C THR A 109 -8.65 2.34 -33.84
N ASP A 110 -9.68 2.31 -33.00
CA ASP A 110 -9.54 2.21 -31.54
C ASP A 110 -8.79 0.94 -31.13
N PHE A 111 -9.12 -0.17 -31.79
CA PHE A 111 -8.43 -1.44 -31.59
C PHE A 111 -6.95 -1.35 -31.97
N LYS A 112 -6.61 -0.72 -33.11
CA LYS A 112 -5.22 -0.53 -33.54
C LYS A 112 -4.43 0.35 -32.59
N ILE A 113 -5.03 1.43 -32.09
CA ILE A 113 -4.41 2.34 -31.11
C ILE A 113 -4.05 1.55 -29.85
N LYS A 114 -5.02 0.84 -29.28
CA LYS A 114 -4.83 0.07 -28.05
C LYS A 114 -3.92 -1.16 -28.25
N PHE A 115 -3.90 -1.75 -29.45
CA PHE A 115 -2.95 -2.80 -29.81
C PHE A 115 -1.51 -2.28 -29.84
N LYS A 116 -1.30 -1.10 -30.44
CA LYS A 116 0.01 -0.45 -30.46
C LYS A 116 0.46 -0.03 -29.06
N ASP A 117 -0.45 0.39 -28.20
CA ASP A 117 -0.15 0.79 -26.82
C ASP A 117 0.24 -0.41 -25.93
N LEU A 118 -0.60 -1.45 -25.88
CA LEU A 118 -0.37 -2.61 -25.00
C LEU A 118 0.72 -3.56 -25.52
N TYR A 119 0.85 -3.68 -26.84
CA TYR A 119 1.78 -4.64 -27.45
C TYR A 119 2.51 -4.01 -28.66
N PRO A 120 3.24 -2.88 -28.49
CA PRO A 120 3.86 -2.11 -29.57
C PRO A 120 4.73 -2.98 -30.47
N TYR A 121 5.52 -3.85 -29.85
CA TYR A 121 6.41 -4.77 -30.53
C TYR A 121 5.69 -5.82 -31.39
N VAL A 122 4.54 -6.32 -30.92
CA VAL A 122 3.74 -7.31 -31.66
C VAL A 122 2.98 -6.63 -32.79
N TYR A 123 2.45 -5.43 -32.54
CA TYR A 123 1.82 -4.59 -33.54
C TYR A 123 2.79 -4.37 -34.72
N ASP A 124 4.01 -3.95 -34.42
CA ASP A 124 5.04 -3.66 -35.42
C ASP A 124 5.39 -4.87 -36.30
N ILE A 125 5.59 -6.06 -35.69
CA ILE A 125 5.84 -7.30 -36.44
C ILE A 125 4.71 -7.61 -37.43
N TYR A 126 3.46 -7.56 -36.97
CA TYR A 126 2.33 -7.93 -37.80
C TYR A 126 1.99 -6.86 -38.84
N ASN A 127 2.22 -5.58 -38.53
CA ASN A 127 2.14 -4.49 -39.50
C ASN A 127 3.13 -4.71 -40.65
N TYR A 128 4.37 -5.11 -40.33
CA TYR A 128 5.38 -5.46 -41.33
C TYR A 128 5.03 -6.71 -42.14
N GLU A 129 4.72 -7.83 -41.47
CA GLU A 129 4.50 -9.12 -42.14
C GLU A 129 3.18 -9.16 -42.94
N LYS A 130 2.15 -8.40 -42.52
CA LYS A 130 0.84 -8.38 -43.19
C LYS A 130 0.69 -7.24 -44.20
N LYS A 131 1.43 -6.13 -44.05
CA LYS A 131 1.39 -4.98 -44.97
C LYS A 131 -0.06 -4.52 -45.22
N SER A 132 -0.50 -4.46 -46.47
CA SER A 132 -1.88 -4.09 -46.84
C SER A 132 -2.96 -5.01 -46.26
N LYS A 133 -2.62 -6.23 -45.85
CA LYS A 133 -3.54 -7.20 -45.22
C LYS A 133 -3.58 -7.10 -43.69
N PHE A 134 -2.99 -6.07 -43.10
CA PHE A 134 -2.94 -5.92 -41.65
C PHE A 134 -4.32 -5.69 -41.04
N ASP A 135 -5.12 -4.81 -41.66
CA ASP A 135 -6.49 -4.54 -41.23
C ASP A 135 -7.40 -5.77 -41.41
N ASP A 136 -7.25 -6.51 -42.51
CA ASP A 136 -7.95 -7.80 -42.72
C ASP A 136 -7.57 -8.84 -41.68
N PHE A 137 -6.29 -8.92 -41.31
CA PHE A 137 -5.79 -9.83 -40.28
C PHE A 137 -6.41 -9.52 -38.92
N ILE A 138 -6.49 -8.24 -38.53
CA ILE A 138 -7.12 -7.84 -37.28
C ILE A 138 -8.61 -8.16 -37.31
N THR A 139 -9.30 -7.76 -38.38
CA THR A 139 -10.76 -7.94 -38.51
C THR A 139 -11.16 -9.41 -38.53
N SER A 140 -10.46 -10.25 -39.31
CA SER A 140 -10.68 -11.70 -39.33
C SER A 140 -10.40 -12.33 -37.97
N SER A 141 -9.35 -11.91 -37.27
CA SER A 141 -9.05 -12.39 -35.91
C SER A 141 -10.17 -12.03 -34.93
N ILE A 142 -10.64 -10.77 -34.95
CA ILE A 142 -11.76 -10.31 -34.11
C ILE A 142 -13.03 -11.12 -34.39
N ASN A 143 -13.34 -11.38 -35.65
CA ASN A 143 -14.53 -12.15 -36.05
C ASN A 143 -14.51 -13.60 -35.56
N THR A 144 -13.33 -14.16 -35.28
CA THR A 144 -13.22 -15.51 -34.69
C THR A 144 -13.44 -15.53 -33.17
N PHE A 145 -13.43 -14.37 -32.50
CA PHE A 145 -13.64 -14.31 -31.07
C PHE A 145 -15.13 -14.45 -30.75
N ALA A 146 -15.45 -15.23 -29.73
CA ALA A 146 -16.83 -15.49 -29.34
C ALA A 146 -17.52 -14.17 -28.93
N LYS A 147 -18.58 -13.80 -29.65
CA LYS A 147 -19.38 -12.57 -29.38
C LYS A 147 -20.12 -12.62 -28.04
N LYS A 148 -20.34 -13.82 -27.48
CA LYS A 148 -21.05 -14.01 -26.21
C LYS A 148 -20.03 -14.06 -25.06
N LYS A 149 -20.10 -13.10 -24.13
CA LYS A 149 -19.34 -13.15 -22.87
C LYS A 149 -19.68 -14.46 -22.15
N ILE A 150 -18.72 -15.38 -22.09
CA ILE A 150 -18.87 -16.61 -21.31
C ILE A 150 -18.65 -16.22 -19.85
N LYS A 151 -19.70 -16.33 -19.04
CA LYS A 151 -19.57 -16.22 -17.60
C LYS A 151 -19.06 -17.55 -17.04
N HIS A 152 -18.02 -17.48 -16.23
CA HIS A 152 -17.47 -18.59 -15.48
C HIS A 152 -17.92 -18.47 -14.02
N ASN A 153 -18.63 -19.48 -13.53
CA ASN A 153 -19.04 -19.57 -12.14
C ASN A 153 -17.98 -20.34 -11.35
N TYR A 154 -17.59 -19.78 -10.21
CA TYR A 154 -16.67 -20.41 -9.27
C TYR A 154 -17.37 -20.57 -7.92
N SER A 155 -17.05 -21.65 -7.22
CA SER A 155 -17.43 -21.89 -5.84
C SER A 155 -16.18 -22.28 -5.06
N VAL A 156 -15.83 -21.49 -4.05
CA VAL A 156 -14.76 -21.80 -3.10
C VAL A 156 -15.42 -22.29 -1.82
N ASN A 157 -15.14 -23.52 -1.43
CA ASN A 157 -15.68 -24.16 -0.24
C ASN A 157 -14.53 -24.41 0.73
N ILE A 158 -14.59 -23.84 1.92
CA ILE A 158 -13.60 -24.00 2.98
C ILE A 158 -14.30 -24.72 4.13
N SER A 159 -13.71 -25.81 4.61
CA SER A 159 -14.20 -26.52 5.80
C SER A 159 -13.16 -26.45 6.91
N PHE A 160 -13.65 -26.31 8.15
CA PHE A 160 -12.83 -26.17 9.34
C PHE A 160 -12.91 -27.44 10.20
N ASP A 161 -11.81 -27.73 10.89
CA ASP A 161 -11.72 -28.83 11.86
C ASP A 161 -12.27 -28.38 13.23
N ALA A 162 -13.58 -28.21 13.27
CA ALA A 162 -14.28 -27.70 14.45
C ALA A 162 -15.75 -28.17 14.43
N LEU A 163 -15.95 -29.45 14.75
CA LEU A 163 -17.28 -30.10 14.78
C LEU A 163 -18.16 -29.60 15.94
N ASP A 164 -17.58 -28.86 16.89
CA ASP A 164 -18.26 -28.24 18.02
C ASP A 164 -18.94 -26.91 17.66
N ILE A 165 -18.72 -26.37 16.45
CA ILE A 165 -19.30 -25.11 16.01
C ILE A 165 -20.74 -25.32 15.55
N SER A 166 -21.64 -24.50 16.08
CA SER A 166 -22.96 -24.27 15.51
C SER A 166 -23.11 -22.78 15.21
N ILE A 167 -23.14 -22.44 13.91
CA ILE A 167 -23.37 -21.07 13.44
C ILE A 167 -24.60 -21.09 12.53
N SER A 168 -25.62 -20.32 12.91
CA SER A 168 -26.77 -20.06 12.04
C SER A 168 -26.31 -19.54 10.69
N ARG A 169 -26.94 -20.02 9.62
CA ARG A 169 -26.61 -19.63 8.26
C ARG A 169 -26.65 -18.10 8.07
N GLU A 170 -25.51 -17.53 7.70
CA GLU A 170 -25.35 -16.11 7.36
C GLU A 170 -24.98 -15.96 5.87
N ILE A 171 -25.55 -14.96 5.21
CA ILE A 171 -25.31 -14.69 3.78
C ILE A 171 -24.92 -13.23 3.60
N PHE A 172 -23.79 -12.98 2.92
CA PHE A 172 -23.30 -11.65 2.63
C PHE A 172 -23.07 -11.46 1.12
N GLY A 173 -23.44 -10.28 0.62
CA GLY A 173 -23.00 -9.81 -0.69
C GLY A 173 -21.61 -9.19 -0.57
N MET A 174 -20.68 -9.60 -1.43
CA MET A 174 -19.31 -9.07 -1.47
C MET A 174 -19.05 -8.36 -2.79
N GLU A 175 -18.82 -7.06 -2.71
CA GLU A 175 -18.44 -6.26 -3.86
C GLU A 175 -17.04 -6.65 -4.35
N TYR A 176 -16.78 -6.52 -5.66
CA TYR A 176 -15.44 -6.64 -6.23
C TYR A 176 -15.22 -5.66 -7.39
N ASN A 177 -13.97 -5.24 -7.57
CA ASN A 177 -13.57 -4.37 -8.68
C ASN A 177 -13.84 -5.03 -10.05
N GLY A 178 -14.53 -4.32 -10.94
CA GLY A 178 -14.87 -4.79 -12.28
C GLY A 178 -16.21 -5.52 -12.39
N SER A 179 -17.02 -5.54 -11.33
CA SER A 179 -18.41 -5.99 -11.41
C SER A 179 -19.30 -4.90 -12.01
N SER A 180 -20.10 -5.22 -13.02
CA SER A 180 -21.13 -4.31 -13.55
C SER A 180 -22.42 -4.45 -12.72
N GLY A 181 -22.32 -4.30 -11.39
CA GLY A 181 -23.45 -4.43 -10.46
C GLY A 181 -23.79 -5.87 -10.05
N THR A 182 -22.80 -6.77 -9.97
CA THR A 182 -23.00 -8.14 -9.47
C THR A 182 -22.06 -8.40 -8.31
N ASN A 183 -22.59 -8.78 -7.15
CA ASN A 183 -21.78 -9.14 -6.01
C ASN A 183 -21.44 -10.63 -6.04
N ASP A 184 -20.28 -10.98 -5.47
CA ASP A 184 -20.04 -12.36 -5.04
C ASP A 184 -20.89 -12.64 -3.79
N GLU A 185 -21.16 -13.91 -3.51
CA GLU A 185 -21.94 -14.33 -2.33
C GLU A 185 -21.05 -15.11 -1.37
N LEU A 186 -21.01 -14.70 -0.11
CA LEU A 186 -20.44 -15.46 0.99
C LEU A 186 -21.56 -16.09 1.79
N VAL A 187 -21.46 -17.40 2.03
CA VAL A 187 -22.33 -18.15 2.93
C VAL A 187 -21.47 -18.75 4.03
N ILE A 188 -21.84 -18.50 5.28
CA ILE A 188 -21.22 -19.10 6.46
C ILE A 188 -22.28 -19.92 7.18
N GLU A 189 -21.99 -21.19 7.44
CA GLU A 189 -22.88 -22.11 8.14
C GLU A 189 -22.03 -23.17 8.85
N ASP A 190 -22.24 -23.32 10.15
CA ASP A 190 -21.48 -24.23 11.01
C ASP A 190 -19.95 -24.09 10.84
N ASN A 191 -19.28 -25.18 10.47
CA ASN A 191 -17.84 -25.26 10.22
C ASN A 191 -17.47 -25.08 8.75
N THR A 192 -18.32 -24.42 7.95
CA THR A 192 -18.12 -24.22 6.51
C THR A 192 -18.25 -22.77 6.08
N LEU A 193 -17.50 -22.43 5.05
CA LEU A 193 -17.52 -21.14 4.38
C LEU A 193 -17.56 -21.38 2.88
N THR A 194 -18.59 -20.87 2.21
CA THR A 194 -18.78 -20.97 0.76
C THR A 194 -18.78 -19.60 0.12
N ILE A 195 -17.91 -19.38 -0.86
CA ILE A 195 -17.87 -18.17 -1.68
C ILE A 195 -18.29 -18.52 -3.10
N LYS A 196 -19.35 -17.89 -3.61
CA LYS A 196 -19.80 -18.02 -5.00
C LYS A 196 -19.42 -16.79 -5.79
N CYS A 197 -18.68 -16.98 -6.87
CA CYS A 197 -18.16 -15.91 -7.71
C CYS A 197 -18.57 -16.08 -9.17
N ASN A 198 -18.73 -14.96 -9.87
CA ASN A 198 -18.90 -14.94 -11.33
C ASN A 198 -17.82 -14.08 -11.98
N ARG A 199 -17.13 -14.60 -13.01
CA ARG A 199 -16.11 -13.85 -13.76
C ARG A 199 -16.26 -14.05 -15.25
N ILE A 200 -16.01 -12.98 -16.02
CA ILE A 200 -15.98 -13.03 -17.49
C ILE A 200 -14.69 -13.73 -17.97
N ALA A 201 -13.57 -13.44 -17.31
CA ALA A 201 -12.30 -14.09 -17.62
C ALA A 201 -12.22 -15.49 -16.99
N LYS A 202 -11.73 -16.45 -17.77
CA LYS A 202 -11.37 -17.78 -17.25
C LYS A 202 -10.13 -17.64 -16.39
N ILE A 203 -10.25 -18.01 -15.11
CA ILE A 203 -9.16 -18.01 -14.13
C ILE A 203 -8.65 -19.44 -13.99
N ASN A 204 -7.32 -19.59 -13.87
CA ASN A 204 -6.71 -20.85 -13.46
C ASN A 204 -6.98 -21.08 -11.96
N LEU A 205 -7.54 -22.23 -11.60
CA LEU A 205 -7.98 -22.50 -10.23
C LEU A 205 -6.85 -22.38 -9.21
N ILE A 206 -5.63 -22.80 -9.57
CA ILE A 206 -4.48 -22.67 -8.68
C ILE A 206 -4.16 -21.19 -8.39
N ASN A 207 -4.33 -20.32 -9.37
CA ASN A 207 -4.08 -18.88 -9.22
C ASN A 207 -5.11 -18.20 -8.31
N ILE A 208 -6.26 -18.81 -8.03
CA ILE A 208 -7.20 -18.26 -7.04
C ILE A 208 -6.58 -18.29 -5.64
N ILE A 209 -5.74 -19.28 -5.34
CA ILE A 209 -5.04 -19.37 -4.05
C ILE A 209 -3.73 -18.57 -4.05
N PHE A 210 -2.93 -18.66 -5.12
CA PHE A 210 -1.54 -18.14 -5.10
C PHE A 210 -1.36 -16.74 -5.72
N SER A 211 -2.38 -16.16 -6.34
CA SER A 211 -2.28 -14.84 -6.97
C SER A 211 -2.94 -13.77 -6.10
N GLU A 212 -2.14 -12.94 -5.45
CA GLU A 212 -2.63 -11.80 -4.64
C GLU A 212 -3.44 -10.78 -5.46
N SER A 213 -3.24 -10.74 -6.78
CA SER A 213 -4.00 -9.90 -7.71
C SER A 213 -5.39 -10.46 -8.08
N SER A 214 -5.72 -11.67 -7.65
CA SER A 214 -7.02 -12.29 -7.91
C SER A 214 -8.10 -11.68 -7.01
N SER A 215 -9.20 -11.19 -7.59
CA SER A 215 -10.32 -10.71 -6.78
C SER A 215 -10.98 -11.81 -5.95
N ILE A 216 -10.94 -13.07 -6.40
CA ILE A 216 -11.46 -14.21 -5.61
C ILE A 216 -10.54 -14.49 -4.41
N HIS A 217 -9.22 -14.30 -4.58
CA HIS A 217 -8.26 -14.43 -3.47
C HIS A 217 -8.57 -13.39 -2.37
N ASP A 218 -8.82 -12.15 -2.77
CA ASP A 218 -9.24 -11.09 -1.85
C ASP A 218 -10.53 -11.44 -1.10
N GLN A 219 -11.53 -12.02 -1.78
CA GLN A 219 -12.76 -12.49 -1.10
C GLN A 219 -12.47 -13.59 -0.08
N ILE A 220 -11.55 -14.52 -0.37
CA ILE A 220 -11.14 -15.54 0.60
C ILE A 220 -10.55 -14.88 1.85
N ILE A 221 -9.66 -13.90 1.70
CA ILE A 221 -9.06 -13.18 2.82
C ILE A 221 -10.14 -12.47 3.66
N LYS A 222 -11.03 -11.69 3.03
CA LYS A 222 -12.11 -10.97 3.72
C LYS A 222 -13.02 -11.92 4.50
N SER A 223 -13.38 -13.03 3.88
CA SER A 223 -14.25 -14.05 4.47
C SER A 223 -13.59 -14.74 5.67
N LEU A 224 -12.29 -15.08 5.58
CA LEU A 224 -11.54 -15.67 6.68
C LEU A 224 -11.38 -14.69 7.85
N ILE A 225 -11.09 -13.41 7.59
CA ILE A 225 -11.01 -12.37 8.64
C ILE A 225 -12.34 -12.29 9.40
N TYR A 226 -13.46 -12.20 8.68
CA TYR A 226 -14.79 -12.18 9.28
C TYR A 226 -15.06 -13.42 10.14
N TYR A 227 -14.78 -14.61 9.59
CA TYR A 227 -15.03 -15.88 10.26
C TYR A 227 -14.24 -16.03 11.57
N TYR A 228 -12.95 -15.66 11.61
CA TYR A 228 -12.18 -15.73 12.85
C TYR A 228 -12.63 -14.71 13.91
N ILE A 229 -13.10 -13.53 13.49
CA ILE A 229 -13.68 -12.55 14.42
C ILE A 229 -15.02 -13.06 14.96
N LYS A 230 -15.86 -13.66 14.11
CA LYS A 230 -17.13 -14.27 14.51
C LYS A 230 -16.95 -15.36 15.56
N LEU A 231 -16.01 -16.28 15.34
CA LEU A 231 -15.73 -17.37 16.27
C LEU A 231 -14.94 -16.93 17.50
N ASN A 232 -14.17 -15.84 17.36
CA ASN A 232 -13.31 -15.30 18.40
C ASN A 232 -12.27 -16.30 18.96
N ARG A 233 -11.90 -17.30 18.15
CA ARG A 233 -10.89 -18.33 18.47
C ARG A 233 -10.25 -18.86 17.19
N PHE A 234 -9.09 -19.50 17.32
CA PHE A 234 -8.47 -20.20 16.20
C PHE A 234 -9.19 -21.51 15.90
N VAL A 235 -9.41 -21.78 14.61
CA VAL A 235 -9.90 -23.07 14.11
C VAL A 235 -9.10 -23.48 12.88
N PRO A 236 -8.53 -24.70 12.80
CA PRO A 236 -7.78 -25.16 11.64
C PRO A 236 -8.68 -25.31 10.40
N ILE A 237 -8.16 -24.96 9.23
CA ILE A 237 -8.80 -25.29 7.95
C ILE A 237 -8.46 -26.74 7.62
N LYS A 238 -9.49 -27.56 7.46
CA LYS A 238 -9.38 -28.97 7.08
C LYS A 238 -9.10 -29.13 5.59
N ASN A 239 -9.87 -28.44 4.74
CA ASN A 239 -9.67 -28.42 3.29
C ASN A 239 -10.26 -27.17 2.64
N ILE A 240 -9.75 -26.87 1.45
CA ILE A 240 -10.28 -25.86 0.53
C ILE A 240 -10.56 -26.53 -0.81
N ALA A 241 -11.79 -26.45 -1.30
CA ALA A 241 -12.21 -26.95 -2.59
C ALA A 241 -12.65 -25.80 -3.49
N ILE A 242 -12.07 -25.68 -4.68
CA ILE A 242 -12.41 -24.67 -5.67
C ILE A 242 -12.99 -25.36 -6.89
N ASN A 243 -14.28 -25.11 -7.12
CA ASN A 243 -15.03 -25.66 -8.24
C ASN A 243 -15.24 -24.56 -9.27
N ARG A 244 -14.97 -24.85 -10.55
CA ARG A 244 -15.51 -24.06 -11.67
C ARG A 244 -16.55 -24.88 -12.40
N ILE A 245 -17.78 -24.40 -12.37
CA ILE A 245 -18.93 -25.03 -13.04
C ILE A 245 -18.84 -24.67 -14.53
N LYS A 246 -18.65 -25.67 -15.40
CA LYS A 246 -18.70 -25.46 -16.86
C LYS A 246 -20.17 -25.36 -17.31
N GLN A 247 -20.39 -24.75 -18.48
CA GLN A 247 -21.72 -24.67 -19.10
C GLN A 247 -22.32 -26.05 -19.43
N THR A 248 -21.49 -27.08 -19.57
CA THR A 248 -21.89 -28.47 -19.83
C THR A 248 -22.27 -29.24 -18.56
N GLY A 249 -22.22 -28.61 -17.38
CA GLY A 249 -22.44 -29.27 -16.08
C GLY A 249 -21.20 -29.97 -15.50
N GLU A 250 -20.12 -30.13 -16.28
CA GLU A 250 -18.87 -30.70 -15.78
C GLU A 250 -18.15 -29.73 -14.83
N GLU A 251 -17.64 -30.24 -13.72
CA GLU A 251 -16.87 -29.46 -12.75
C GLU A 251 -15.36 -29.62 -12.98
N THR A 252 -14.62 -28.51 -12.96
CA THR A 252 -13.18 -28.57 -12.74
C THR A 252 -12.93 -28.25 -11.29
N ILE A 253 -12.27 -29.15 -10.57
CA ILE A 253 -12.04 -29.01 -9.14
C ILE A 253 -10.55 -28.93 -8.83
N PHE A 254 -10.19 -28.01 -7.94
CA PHE A 254 -8.89 -27.94 -7.29
C PHE A 254 -9.09 -28.09 -5.78
N PHE A 255 -8.27 -28.90 -5.11
CA PHE A 255 -8.35 -29.16 -3.67
C PHE A 255 -7.04 -28.81 -2.97
N LEU A 256 -7.13 -28.33 -1.73
CA LEU A 256 -6.04 -28.23 -0.77
C LEU A 256 -6.45 -28.88 0.55
N PRO A 257 -5.52 -29.52 1.29
CA PRO A 257 -4.11 -29.73 0.90
C PRO A 257 -3.97 -30.73 -0.26
N THR A 258 -2.84 -30.70 -0.95
CA THR A 258 -2.41 -31.76 -1.89
C THR A 258 -1.19 -32.49 -1.34
N THR A 259 -0.73 -33.54 -2.02
CA THR A 259 0.52 -34.25 -1.63
C THR A 259 1.76 -33.35 -1.63
N LYS A 260 1.73 -32.20 -2.32
CA LYS A 260 2.88 -31.28 -2.46
C LYS A 260 2.68 -29.93 -1.75
N ILE A 261 1.46 -29.61 -1.34
CA ILE A 261 1.09 -28.27 -0.87
C ILE A 261 0.20 -28.41 0.36
N SER A 262 0.70 -27.98 1.50
CA SER A 262 -0.05 -27.86 2.76
C SER A 262 -0.87 -26.58 2.79
N ILE A 263 -1.84 -26.53 3.71
CA ILE A 263 -2.57 -25.30 4.02
C ILE A 263 -1.73 -24.47 5.00
N GLU A 264 -1.63 -23.18 4.73
CA GLU A 264 -1.09 -22.17 5.64
C GLU A 264 -2.20 -21.17 5.96
N GLN A 265 -2.42 -20.91 7.25
CA GLN A 265 -3.47 -20.02 7.73
C GLN A 265 -2.89 -18.71 8.24
N ILE A 266 -3.71 -17.65 8.16
CA ILE A 266 -3.37 -16.32 8.67
C ILE A 266 -3.14 -16.30 10.19
N LEU A 267 -3.78 -17.22 10.92
CA LEU A 267 -3.70 -17.38 12.38
C LEU A 267 -3.13 -18.75 12.76
N SER A 268 -2.85 -18.91 14.05
CA SER A 268 -2.42 -20.16 14.69
C SER A 268 -3.18 -20.38 16.00
N ASP A 269 -2.94 -21.53 16.62
CA ASP A 269 -3.43 -21.92 17.95
C ASP A 269 -3.15 -20.91 19.07
N LYS A 270 -2.20 -20.00 18.87
CA LYS A 270 -1.89 -18.90 19.79
C LYS A 270 -2.96 -17.79 19.84
N PHE A 271 -3.90 -17.73 18.90
CA PHE A 271 -4.87 -16.64 18.81
C PHE A 271 -5.86 -16.66 19.98
N LYS A 272 -5.92 -15.56 20.74
CA LYS A 272 -6.75 -15.43 21.96
C LYS A 272 -8.04 -14.60 21.79
N GLY A 273 -8.47 -14.35 20.56
CA GLY A 273 -9.66 -13.54 20.30
C GLY A 273 -9.45 -12.03 20.41
N ILE A 274 -10.44 -11.26 19.96
CA ILE A 274 -10.54 -9.80 19.99
C ILE A 274 -11.99 -9.41 20.32
N ASP A 275 -12.16 -8.37 21.14
CA ASP A 275 -13.45 -7.81 21.52
C ASP A 275 -13.99 -6.82 20.45
N ILE A 276 -14.38 -7.36 19.29
CA ILE A 276 -15.01 -6.61 18.18
C ILE A 276 -16.31 -7.32 17.77
N SER A 277 -17.39 -6.55 17.62
CA SER A 277 -18.66 -7.06 17.08
C SER A 277 -18.56 -7.33 15.58
N THR A 278 -19.15 -8.41 15.09
CA THR A 278 -19.18 -8.69 13.64
C THR A 278 -20.01 -7.68 12.85
N LEU A 279 -20.95 -6.98 13.51
CA LEU A 279 -21.71 -5.89 12.90
C LEU A 279 -20.83 -4.69 12.54
N ASP A 280 -19.73 -4.49 13.29
CA ASP A 280 -18.83 -3.36 13.08
C ASP A 280 -17.88 -3.59 11.89
N ILE A 281 -17.80 -4.82 11.35
CA ILE A 281 -16.80 -5.15 10.32
C ILE A 281 -17.42 -5.53 8.97
N THR A 282 -18.74 -5.43 8.80
CA THR A 282 -19.41 -5.80 7.54
C THR A 282 -18.96 -4.96 6.35
N ASP A 283 -18.49 -3.73 6.59
CA ASP A 283 -17.91 -2.84 5.58
C ASP A 283 -16.66 -3.43 4.91
N ILE A 284 -16.04 -4.48 5.47
CA ILE A 284 -14.94 -5.21 4.81
C ILE A 284 -15.34 -5.80 3.44
N PHE A 285 -16.64 -6.09 3.25
CA PHE A 285 -17.16 -6.68 2.02
C PHE A 285 -17.45 -5.67 0.90
N LYS A 286 -17.27 -4.37 1.15
CA LYS A 286 -17.37 -3.31 0.14
C LYS A 286 -16.09 -3.20 -0.71
N VAL A 287 -16.13 -2.34 -1.73
CA VAL A 287 -14.96 -1.98 -2.56
C VAL A 287 -14.76 -0.47 -2.59
N ASP A 288 -14.21 0.03 -1.50
CA ASP A 288 -13.77 1.42 -1.37
C ASP A 288 -12.48 1.50 -0.50
N ASP A 289 -11.90 2.69 -0.40
CA ASP A 289 -10.69 2.88 0.40
C ASP A 289 -10.91 2.59 1.90
N LYS A 290 -12.15 2.69 2.40
CA LYS A 290 -12.51 2.39 3.79
C LYS A 290 -12.46 0.89 4.06
N SER A 291 -13.08 0.09 3.18
CA SER A 291 -13.06 -1.37 3.22
C SER A 291 -11.63 -1.91 3.19
N LYS A 292 -10.77 -1.31 2.36
CA LYS A 292 -9.34 -1.63 2.31
C LYS A 292 -8.66 -1.29 3.64
N ALA A 293 -8.88 -0.10 4.19
CA ALA A 293 -8.31 0.29 5.48
C ALA A 293 -8.74 -0.65 6.62
N ILE A 294 -10.01 -1.06 6.66
CA ILE A 294 -10.57 -2.03 7.62
C ILE A 294 -9.92 -3.41 7.44
N GLN A 295 -9.82 -3.91 6.20
CA GLN A 295 -9.21 -5.21 5.90
C GLN A 295 -7.75 -5.26 6.39
N TYR A 296 -6.95 -4.23 6.09
CA TYR A 296 -5.57 -4.13 6.59
C TYR A 296 -5.53 -3.99 8.11
N ALA A 297 -6.40 -3.17 8.71
CA ALA A 297 -6.45 -2.97 10.16
C ALA A 297 -6.71 -4.29 10.88
N LEU A 298 -7.73 -5.03 10.46
CA LEU A 298 -8.12 -6.31 11.05
C LEU A 298 -7.05 -7.38 10.81
N THR A 299 -6.47 -7.46 9.61
CA THR A 299 -5.39 -8.39 9.28
C THR A 299 -4.24 -8.27 10.29
N TYR A 300 -3.77 -7.05 10.51
CA TYR A 300 -2.64 -6.82 11.41
C TYR A 300 -3.04 -6.89 12.89
N LEU A 301 -4.26 -6.52 13.25
CA LEU A 301 -4.77 -6.69 14.61
C LEU A 301 -4.85 -8.19 14.98
N LEU A 302 -5.40 -9.03 14.10
CA LEU A 302 -5.44 -10.48 14.28
C LEU A 302 -4.02 -11.07 14.38
N LYS A 303 -3.09 -10.63 13.53
CA LYS A 303 -1.67 -11.06 13.61
C LYS A 303 -0.98 -10.62 14.91
N SER A 304 -1.37 -9.49 15.50
CA SER A 304 -0.81 -9.06 16.79
C SER A 304 -1.16 -10.03 17.94
N LYS A 305 -2.25 -10.80 17.81
CA LYS A 305 -2.75 -11.73 18.82
C LYS A 305 -2.11 -13.12 18.81
N ILE A 306 -1.26 -13.42 17.83
CA ILE A 306 -0.54 -14.71 17.71
C ILE A 306 0.95 -14.59 18.00
N THR A 307 1.44 -13.37 18.20
CA THR A 307 2.84 -13.06 18.43
C THR A 307 3.17 -13.04 19.92
N ASN A 308 4.30 -13.65 20.30
CA ASN A 308 4.78 -13.70 21.69
C ASN A 308 5.81 -12.62 22.02
N GLN A 309 6.32 -11.89 21.02
CA GLN A 309 7.33 -10.84 21.20
C GLN A 309 6.68 -9.46 21.19
N GLU A 310 6.89 -8.64 22.23
CA GLU A 310 6.26 -7.32 22.34
C GLU A 310 6.64 -6.34 21.22
N SER A 311 7.85 -6.43 20.68
CA SER A 311 8.29 -5.63 19.52
C SER A 311 7.54 -5.99 18.25
N GLU A 312 7.41 -7.28 17.95
CA GLU A 312 6.64 -7.75 16.79
C GLU A 312 5.15 -7.43 16.97
N ARG A 313 4.60 -7.60 18.19
CA ARG A 313 3.21 -7.22 18.50
C ARG A 313 2.99 -5.73 18.25
N PHE A 314 3.91 -4.89 18.72
CA PHE A 314 3.89 -3.44 18.47
C PHE A 314 3.96 -3.10 16.98
N GLU A 315 4.79 -3.79 16.20
CA GLU A 315 4.87 -3.60 14.75
C GLU A 315 3.51 -3.88 14.09
N LYS A 316 2.84 -4.99 14.47
CA LYS A 316 1.54 -5.34 13.90
C LYS A 316 0.45 -4.37 14.35
N LEU A 317 0.39 -4.01 15.62
CA LEU A 317 -0.56 -3.00 16.11
C LEU A 317 -0.33 -1.64 15.42
N TRP A 318 0.93 -1.23 15.25
CA TRP A 318 1.24 0.00 14.51
C TRP A 318 0.76 -0.07 13.06
N LYS A 319 1.01 -1.18 12.35
CA LYS A 319 0.51 -1.38 10.96
C LYS A 319 -1.02 -1.35 10.90
N SER A 320 -1.70 -1.88 11.92
CA SER A 320 -3.15 -1.82 12.04
C SER A 320 -3.64 -0.38 12.25
N PHE A 321 -3.05 0.36 13.19
CA PHE A 321 -3.37 1.77 13.43
C PHE A 321 -3.07 2.66 12.20
N ASN A 322 -1.97 2.36 11.51
CA ASN A 322 -1.50 3.04 10.31
C ASN A 322 -2.51 2.97 9.17
N SER A 323 -3.07 1.80 8.86
CA SER A 323 -4.09 1.71 7.81
C SER A 323 -5.30 2.59 8.10
N ILE A 324 -5.67 2.75 9.38
CA ILE A 324 -6.79 3.60 9.81
C ILE A 324 -6.42 5.09 9.64
N TYR A 325 -5.32 5.59 10.22
CA TYR A 325 -5.05 7.02 10.16
C TYR A 325 -4.69 7.52 8.75
N TYR A 326 -4.13 6.66 7.89
CA TYR A 326 -3.89 7.03 6.48
C TYR A 326 -5.20 7.19 5.70
N TYR A 327 -6.23 6.39 6.01
CA TYR A 327 -7.56 6.58 5.43
C TYR A 327 -8.08 7.99 5.71
N PHE A 328 -7.99 8.45 6.96
CA PHE A 328 -8.41 9.82 7.34
C PHE A 328 -7.64 10.90 6.57
N GLY A 329 -6.34 10.69 6.34
CA GLY A 329 -5.47 11.68 5.69
C GLY A 329 -5.68 11.88 4.19
N ASN A 330 -6.21 10.87 3.48
CA ASN A 330 -6.45 10.92 2.03
C ASN A 330 -5.25 11.45 1.20
N GLY A 331 -4.09 10.78 1.30
CA GLY A 331 -2.88 11.18 0.58
C GLY A 331 -2.09 12.34 1.22
N ALA A 332 -2.55 12.86 2.37
CA ALA A 332 -1.77 13.78 3.18
C ALA A 332 -0.48 13.12 3.74
N ASN A 333 0.47 13.98 4.15
CA ASN A 333 1.64 13.50 4.88
C ASN A 333 1.24 12.97 6.28
N GLU A 334 2.11 12.15 6.87
CA GLU A 334 1.83 11.43 8.10
C GLU A 334 1.54 12.35 9.31
N ASN A 335 2.19 13.52 9.39
CA ASN A 335 1.93 14.49 10.47
C ASN A 335 0.50 15.02 10.39
N GLU A 336 -0.01 15.24 9.19
CA GLU A 336 -1.39 15.70 8.99
C GLU A 336 -2.40 14.57 9.27
N CYS A 337 -2.08 13.32 8.89
CA CYS A 337 -2.89 12.16 9.28
C CYS A 337 -3.02 12.05 10.82
N HIS A 338 -1.91 12.20 11.54
CA HIS A 338 -1.91 12.20 13.00
C HIS A 338 -2.71 13.36 13.60
N ARG A 339 -2.68 14.54 12.98
CA ARG A 339 -3.48 15.70 13.41
C ARG A 339 -4.98 15.41 13.28
N LEU A 340 -5.40 14.85 12.14
CA LEU A 340 -6.78 14.47 11.87
C LEU A 340 -7.26 13.37 12.82
N MET A 341 -6.44 12.34 13.04
CA MET A 341 -6.74 11.26 13.97
C MET A 341 -6.87 11.77 15.41
N ARG A 342 -5.97 12.65 15.87
CA ARG A 342 -6.12 13.33 17.17
C ARG A 342 -7.45 14.06 17.25
N SER A 343 -7.78 14.85 16.23
CA SER A 343 -9.02 15.64 16.22
C SER A 343 -10.25 14.75 16.32
N PHE A 344 -10.29 13.66 15.55
CA PHE A 344 -11.36 12.68 15.59
C PHE A 344 -11.53 12.06 16.99
N ILE A 345 -10.44 11.59 17.61
CA ILE A 345 -10.50 10.97 18.94
C ILE A 345 -11.01 11.95 20.01
N LEU A 346 -10.46 13.17 20.03
CA LEU A 346 -10.80 14.15 21.06
C LEU A 346 -12.21 14.74 20.89
N SER A 347 -12.72 14.80 19.65
CA SER A 347 -14.05 15.35 19.37
C SER A 347 -15.18 14.34 19.60
N ASN A 348 -14.86 13.05 19.74
CA ASN A 348 -15.85 11.97 19.86
C ASN A 348 -15.62 11.09 21.11
N PRO A 349 -15.57 11.66 22.32
CA PRO A 349 -15.12 10.94 23.52
C PRO A 349 -16.00 9.74 23.92
N THR A 350 -17.26 9.71 23.48
CA THR A 350 -18.21 8.62 23.74
C THR A 350 -17.86 7.35 22.95
N LEU A 351 -17.20 7.49 21.79
CA LEU A 351 -16.74 6.36 20.97
C LEU A 351 -15.52 5.65 21.57
N PHE A 352 -14.82 6.28 22.52
CA PHE A 352 -13.55 5.82 23.09
C PHE A 352 -13.65 5.56 24.60
N SER A 353 -14.76 4.98 25.05
CA SER A 353 -15.06 4.79 26.47
C SER A 353 -14.04 3.89 27.20
N LYS A 354 -13.59 2.79 26.58
CA LYS A 354 -12.58 1.87 27.13
C LYS A 354 -11.22 2.55 27.19
N SER A 355 -10.82 3.24 26.12
CA SER A 355 -9.58 4.03 26.09
C SER A 355 -9.59 5.15 27.14
N LYS A 356 -10.71 5.88 27.27
CA LYS A 356 -10.90 6.93 28.29
C LYS A 356 -10.80 6.36 29.69
N ARG A 357 -11.45 5.22 29.97
CA ARG A 357 -11.38 4.54 31.27
C ARG A 357 -9.95 4.09 31.60
N ARG A 358 -9.23 3.51 30.63
CA ARG A 358 -7.83 3.12 30.80
C ARG A 358 -6.97 4.35 31.11
N ALA A 359 -7.14 5.44 30.37
CA ALA A 359 -6.41 6.69 30.61
C ALA A 359 -6.61 7.28 32.00
N LYS A 360 -7.82 7.19 32.58
CA LYS A 360 -8.08 7.65 33.96
C LYS A 360 -7.26 6.93 35.02
N SER A 361 -6.85 5.69 34.76
CA SER A 361 -6.02 4.92 35.70
C SER A 361 -4.53 5.28 35.64
N ILE A 362 -4.09 5.92 34.56
CA ILE A 362 -2.68 6.27 34.35
C ILE A 362 -2.30 7.44 35.26
N THR A 363 -1.28 7.27 36.07
CA THR A 363 -0.77 8.33 36.95
C THR A 363 0.36 9.14 36.30
N ALA A 364 0.66 10.33 36.83
CA ALA A 364 1.82 11.09 36.38
C ALA A 364 3.15 10.35 36.60
N LYS A 365 3.23 9.54 37.66
CA LYS A 365 4.39 8.69 37.96
C LYS A 365 4.53 7.57 36.93
N GLU A 366 3.45 6.85 36.66
CA GLU A 366 3.44 5.78 35.66
C GLU A 366 3.83 6.30 34.27
N LEU A 367 3.23 7.41 33.84
CA LEU A 367 3.55 8.00 32.54
C LEU A 367 5.04 8.39 32.45
N ARG A 368 5.61 8.96 33.52
CA ARG A 368 7.04 9.32 33.59
C ARG A 368 7.97 8.11 33.50
N GLU A 369 7.60 7.01 34.16
CA GLU A 369 8.42 5.79 34.22
C GLU A 369 8.34 4.97 32.92
N LYS A 370 7.25 5.11 32.16
CA LYS A 370 7.00 4.35 30.92
C LYS A 370 7.28 5.13 29.64
N VAL A 371 7.44 6.45 29.72
CA VAL A 371 7.73 7.30 28.57
C VAL A 371 9.09 7.95 28.73
N ARG A 372 9.92 7.83 27.69
CA ARG A 372 11.23 8.49 27.59
C ARG A 372 11.07 9.95 27.21
N PHE A 373 10.54 10.78 28.12
CA PHE A 373 10.24 12.18 27.83
C PHE A 373 11.43 12.95 27.29
N TYR A 374 12.59 12.85 27.94
CA TYR A 374 13.80 13.52 27.45
C TYR A 374 14.17 13.08 26.03
N GLU A 375 14.22 11.78 25.75
CA GLU A 375 14.59 11.27 24.43
C GLU A 375 13.54 11.62 23.36
N LEU A 376 12.25 11.57 23.70
CA LEU A 376 11.15 11.96 22.82
C LEU A 376 11.26 13.45 22.45
N LEU A 377 11.37 14.31 23.45
CA LEU A 377 11.37 15.76 23.24
C LEU A 377 12.66 16.20 22.56
N SER A 378 13.81 15.68 22.97
CA SER A 378 15.11 16.03 22.35
C SER A 378 15.22 15.49 20.93
N ASN A 379 14.54 14.39 20.59
CA ASN A 379 14.50 13.89 19.21
C ASN A 379 13.68 14.79 18.29
N ASP A 380 12.57 15.34 18.79
CA ASP A 380 11.63 16.09 17.98
C ASP A 380 11.93 17.60 17.95
N TYR A 381 12.64 18.10 18.96
CA TYR A 381 12.98 19.51 19.18
C TYR A 381 14.49 19.66 19.45
N ASP A 382 15.30 18.98 18.64
CA ASP A 382 16.77 18.91 18.69
C ASP A 382 17.50 20.21 18.33
N THR A 383 16.83 21.17 17.69
CA THR A 383 17.43 22.45 17.29
C THR A 383 16.66 23.65 17.81
N LYS A 384 17.38 24.76 18.01
CA LYS A 384 16.82 26.04 18.46
C LYS A 384 15.68 26.52 17.55
N GLU A 385 15.75 26.22 16.25
CA GLU A 385 14.74 26.62 15.28
C GLU A 385 13.38 25.97 15.52
N LYS A 386 13.35 24.83 16.22
CA LYS A 386 12.15 24.03 16.53
C LYS A 386 11.50 24.42 17.86
N ILE A 387 12.06 25.36 18.63
CA ILE A 387 11.54 25.73 19.95
C ILE A 387 10.10 26.26 19.90
N VAL A 388 9.70 26.98 18.85
CA VAL A 388 8.31 27.44 18.67
C VAL A 388 7.36 26.25 18.47
N ALA A 389 7.82 25.20 17.79
CA ALA A 389 7.05 23.96 17.65
C ALA A 389 6.96 23.18 18.97
N PHE A 390 7.97 23.26 19.84
CA PHE A 390 7.91 22.75 21.21
C PHE A 390 6.87 23.51 22.03
N ILE A 391 6.84 24.84 21.97
CA ILE A 391 5.80 25.67 22.61
C ILE A 391 4.42 25.27 22.11
N ALA A 392 4.24 25.15 20.79
CA ALA A 392 2.99 24.70 20.19
C ALA A 392 2.57 23.31 20.68
N PHE A 393 3.53 22.41 20.88
CA PHE A 393 3.28 21.09 21.45
C PHE A 393 2.85 21.16 22.91
N VAL A 394 3.49 21.98 23.75
CA VAL A 394 3.10 22.20 25.15
C VAL A 394 1.68 22.72 25.26
N PHE A 395 1.33 23.78 24.51
CA PHE A 395 0.01 24.42 24.57
C PHE A 395 -1.12 23.57 23.98
N ARG A 396 -0.80 22.43 23.35
CA ARG A 396 -1.79 21.47 22.83
C ARG A 396 -2.44 20.61 23.92
N TYR A 397 -1.86 20.57 25.12
CA TYR A 397 -2.29 19.66 26.19
C TYR A 397 -2.81 20.43 27.40
N GLN A 398 -4.02 20.08 27.82
CA GLN A 398 -4.69 20.61 28.99
C GLN A 398 -4.70 19.61 30.15
N ASN A 399 -4.44 18.32 29.87
CA ASN A 399 -4.45 17.26 30.86
C ASN A 399 -3.32 17.40 31.89
N LYS A 400 -3.70 17.43 33.18
CA LYS A 400 -2.77 17.62 34.31
C LYS A 400 -1.59 16.63 34.34
N ILE A 401 -1.79 15.38 33.92
CA ILE A 401 -0.76 14.32 33.97
C ILE A 401 0.30 14.58 32.91
N ILE A 402 -0.13 14.95 31.70
CA ILE A 402 0.79 15.32 30.61
C ILE A 402 1.50 16.63 30.96
N SER A 403 0.75 17.65 31.39
CA SER A 403 1.33 18.95 31.77
C SER A 403 2.33 18.81 32.92
N LYS A 404 2.07 17.95 33.92
CA LYS A 404 3.04 17.66 34.98
C LYS A 404 4.34 17.06 34.43
N ASN A 405 4.23 16.09 33.53
CA ASN A 405 5.42 15.48 32.92
C ASN A 405 6.18 16.46 32.02
N LEU A 406 5.49 17.32 31.26
CA LEU A 406 6.13 18.37 30.47
C LEU A 406 6.82 19.40 31.38
N LEU A 407 6.20 19.77 32.50
CA LEU A 407 6.79 20.69 33.48
C LEU A 407 8.06 20.11 34.09
N ASP A 408 8.05 18.83 34.45
CA ASP A 408 9.22 18.13 35.00
C ASP A 408 10.39 18.05 34.00
N ASN A 409 10.13 18.23 32.70
CA ASN A 409 11.12 18.17 31.63
C ASN A 409 11.36 19.54 30.95
N ILE A 410 10.76 20.64 31.46
CA ILE A 410 10.87 21.95 30.78
C ILE A 410 12.29 22.53 30.85
N SER A 411 13.06 22.17 31.88
CA SER A 411 14.42 22.67 32.09
C SER A 411 15.36 22.34 30.93
N TYR A 412 15.12 21.25 30.20
CA TYR A 412 15.89 20.88 29.00
C TYR A 412 15.78 21.92 27.87
N PHE A 413 14.72 22.73 27.88
CA PHE A 413 14.45 23.74 26.86
C PHE A 413 14.59 25.16 27.40
N GLU A 414 15.01 25.35 28.65
CA GLU A 414 15.01 26.65 29.32
C GLU A 414 15.90 27.68 28.58
N ALA A 415 17.11 27.30 28.19
CA ALA A 415 18.03 28.18 27.48
C ALA A 415 17.47 28.65 26.13
N ASP A 416 16.83 27.74 25.37
CA ASP A 416 16.24 28.06 24.08
C ASP A 416 14.96 28.91 24.23
N LEU A 417 14.14 28.64 25.27
CA LEU A 417 12.96 29.43 25.58
C LEU A 417 13.32 30.85 26.03
N LYS A 418 14.39 31.02 26.81
CA LYS A 418 14.88 32.33 27.26
C LYS A 418 15.57 33.13 26.15
N SER A 419 16.16 32.44 25.17
CA SER A 419 16.83 33.08 24.02
C SER A 419 15.98 33.11 22.75
N ILE A 420 14.65 32.93 22.89
CA ILE A 420 13.74 32.73 21.77
C ILE A 420 13.69 33.93 20.83
N PHE A 421 13.71 35.16 21.35
CA PHE A 421 13.65 36.39 20.54
C PHE A 421 14.86 36.58 19.62
N ASN A 422 15.95 35.84 19.85
CA ASN A 422 17.13 35.85 18.98
C ASN A 422 16.95 34.97 17.73
N LEU A 423 15.77 34.38 17.51
CA LEU A 423 15.49 33.52 16.37
C LEU A 423 15.06 34.31 15.14
N ASP A 424 15.67 33.95 14.01
CA ASP A 424 15.24 34.46 12.70
C ASP A 424 13.79 34.10 12.40
N LYS A 425 13.06 35.10 11.88
CA LYS A 425 11.66 34.97 11.42
C LYS A 425 10.73 34.41 12.50
N ILE A 426 11.00 34.72 13.78
CA ILE A 426 10.21 34.23 14.93
C ILE A 426 8.71 34.49 14.79
N GLU A 427 8.30 35.68 14.34
CA GLU A 427 6.89 36.03 14.14
C GLU A 427 6.21 35.08 13.15
N SER A 428 6.86 34.81 12.01
CA SER A 428 6.36 33.85 11.02
C SER A 428 6.24 32.44 11.60
N LYS A 429 7.16 32.03 12.49
CA LYS A 429 7.09 30.72 13.16
C LYS A 429 5.90 30.62 14.11
N PHE A 430 5.60 31.66 14.89
CA PHE A 430 4.43 31.70 15.78
C PHE A 430 3.12 31.76 14.98
N ASN A 431 3.08 32.53 13.89
CA ASN A 431 1.90 32.65 13.03
C ASN A 431 1.50 31.33 12.34
N LYS A 432 2.35 30.29 12.35
CA LYS A 432 1.96 28.94 11.89
C LYS A 432 0.96 28.25 12.82
N PHE A 433 0.78 28.74 14.04
CA PHE A 433 -0.03 28.09 15.08
C PHE A 433 -1.03 29.10 15.66
N ASP A 434 -2.28 29.06 15.19
CA ASP A 434 -3.31 30.03 15.59
C ASP A 434 -3.54 30.11 17.11
N TYR A 435 -3.36 29.00 17.83
CA TYR A 435 -3.60 28.92 19.27
C TYR A 435 -2.43 29.40 20.14
N ILE A 436 -1.29 29.78 19.54
CA ILE A 436 -0.16 30.39 20.28
C ILE A 436 0.36 31.68 19.65
N LYS A 437 -0.14 32.14 18.51
CA LYS A 437 0.37 33.36 17.86
C LYS A 437 0.31 34.59 18.77
N ASP A 438 -0.75 34.70 19.57
CA ASP A 438 -0.94 35.81 20.51
C ASP A 438 0.07 35.79 21.66
N LEU A 439 0.67 34.64 21.97
CA LEU A 439 1.76 34.55 22.95
C LEU A 439 2.96 35.40 22.51
N TYR A 440 3.26 35.43 21.22
CA TYR A 440 4.31 36.30 20.68
C TYR A 440 3.83 37.74 20.57
N HIS A 441 2.69 37.99 19.91
CA HIS A 441 2.22 39.36 19.65
C HIS A 441 2.03 40.19 20.91
N ASN A 442 1.54 39.57 21.99
CA ASN A 442 1.32 40.25 23.27
C ASN A 442 2.61 40.50 24.07
N ASN A 443 3.73 39.87 23.70
CA ASN A 443 4.98 39.91 24.48
C ASN A 443 6.22 40.34 23.67
N LYS A 444 6.10 40.59 22.36
CA LYS A 444 7.24 40.96 21.48
C LYS A 444 7.92 42.27 21.85
N SER A 445 7.22 43.18 22.53
CA SER A 445 7.75 44.45 23.01
C SER A 445 8.13 44.41 24.51
N SER A 446 8.13 43.23 25.13
CA SER A 446 8.47 43.09 26.54
C SER A 446 9.96 43.35 26.77
N THR A 447 10.30 44.02 27.87
CA THR A 447 11.68 44.19 28.33
C THR A 447 12.20 42.97 29.11
N ASP A 448 11.32 42.02 29.45
CA ASP A 448 11.68 40.76 30.10
C ASP A 448 11.99 39.70 29.05
N ASN A 449 13.28 39.48 28.77
CA ASN A 449 13.73 38.49 27.79
C ASN A 449 13.29 37.05 28.14
N GLU A 450 12.97 36.77 29.41
CA GLU A 450 12.48 35.46 29.86
C GLU A 450 10.95 35.34 29.84
N ILE A 451 10.22 36.36 29.35
CA ILE A 451 8.75 36.41 29.43
C ILE A 451 8.10 35.17 28.81
N ILE A 452 8.60 34.69 27.67
CA ILE A 452 8.04 33.51 27.00
C ILE A 452 8.26 32.26 27.84
N PHE A 453 9.46 32.07 28.40
CA PHE A 453 9.73 30.96 29.33
C PHE A 453 8.78 30.99 30.53
N LYS A 454 8.62 32.16 31.16
CA LYS A 454 7.69 32.36 32.29
C LYS A 454 6.25 32.03 31.92
N LYS A 455 5.78 32.43 30.73
CA LYS A 455 4.42 32.12 30.23
C LYS A 455 4.23 30.63 29.96
N VAL A 456 5.21 29.95 29.35
CA VAL A 456 5.14 28.50 29.10
C VAL A 456 5.14 27.72 30.42
N LYS A 457 6.05 28.05 31.34
CA LYS A 457 6.12 27.43 32.68
C LYS A 457 4.84 27.70 33.47
N GLY A 458 4.37 28.94 33.50
CA GLY A 458 3.14 29.34 34.17
C GLY A 458 1.91 28.63 33.63
N TYR A 459 1.81 28.44 32.30
CA TYR A 459 0.75 27.63 31.69
C TYR A 459 0.75 26.19 32.23
N LEU A 460 1.91 25.54 32.26
CA LEU A 460 2.02 24.17 32.76
C LEU A 460 1.70 24.07 34.26
N GLU A 461 2.20 25.00 35.07
CA GLU A 461 1.89 25.08 36.49
C GLU A 461 0.39 25.29 36.74
N ASP A 462 -0.27 26.15 35.96
CA ASP A 462 -1.71 26.34 36.01
C ASP A 462 -2.46 25.05 35.67
N ARG A 463 -2.13 24.35 34.58
CA ARG A 463 -2.79 23.07 34.24
C ARG A 463 -2.60 21.97 35.29
N VAL A 464 -1.50 22.00 36.04
CA VAL A 464 -1.26 21.08 37.15
C VAL A 464 -2.09 21.46 38.38
N LYS A 465 -2.15 22.75 38.73
CA LYS A 465 -2.88 23.26 39.91
C LYS A 465 -4.39 23.32 39.70
N ASN A 466 -4.82 23.65 38.49
CA ASN A 466 -6.21 23.83 38.06
C ASN A 466 -6.55 22.86 36.90
N PRO A 467 -6.76 21.56 37.18
CA PRO A 467 -6.99 20.57 36.15
C PRO A 467 -8.27 20.82 35.33
N VAL A 468 -8.13 20.78 34.01
CA VAL A 468 -9.28 20.81 33.10
C VAL A 468 -9.96 19.44 33.08
N THR A 469 -11.29 19.43 33.21
CA THR A 469 -12.10 18.21 33.18
C THR A 469 -12.18 17.62 31.77
N ASN A 470 -12.49 16.33 31.66
CA ASN A 470 -12.69 15.62 30.38
C ASN A 470 -11.47 15.59 29.43
N THR A 471 -10.26 15.73 29.95
CA THR A 471 -9.02 15.70 29.16
C THR A 471 -8.34 14.32 29.11
N ASP A 472 -8.95 13.27 29.65
CA ASP A 472 -8.32 11.94 29.79
C ASP A 472 -7.85 11.36 28.44
N LEU A 473 -8.60 11.58 27.35
CA LEU A 473 -8.23 11.09 26.02
C LEU A 473 -6.98 11.78 25.45
N GLU A 474 -6.56 12.93 25.99
CA GLU A 474 -5.28 13.51 25.62
C GLU A 474 -4.11 12.58 25.98
N ILE A 475 -4.24 11.78 27.04
CA ILE A 475 -3.25 10.77 27.46
C ILE A 475 -3.17 9.67 26.39
N VAL A 476 -4.33 9.18 25.94
CA VAL A 476 -4.41 8.16 24.87
C VAL A 476 -3.76 8.68 23.59
N VAL A 477 -4.11 9.88 23.16
CA VAL A 477 -3.54 10.47 21.94
C VAL A 477 -2.05 10.74 22.10
N PHE A 478 -1.59 11.21 23.26
CA PHE A 478 -0.17 11.38 23.53
C PHE A 478 0.58 10.05 23.37
N ILE A 479 0.07 8.98 23.97
CA ILE A 479 0.72 7.66 23.90
C ILE A 479 0.64 7.11 22.48
N CYS A 480 -0.57 6.93 21.94
CA CYS A 480 -0.80 6.21 20.69
C CYS A 480 -0.36 6.96 19.43
N ILE A 481 -0.43 8.30 19.42
CA ILE A 481 -0.07 9.10 18.24
C ILE A 481 1.35 9.65 18.36
N LYS A 482 1.71 10.21 19.51
CA LYS A 482 3.03 10.86 19.67
C LYS A 482 4.10 9.86 20.07
N TYR A 483 3.90 9.12 21.16
CA TYR A 483 4.93 8.23 21.69
C TYR A 483 5.13 6.97 20.84
N CYS A 484 4.05 6.32 20.38
CA CYS A 484 4.16 5.19 19.45
C CYS A 484 4.88 5.57 18.16
N TYR A 485 4.62 6.76 17.61
CA TYR A 485 5.32 7.23 16.41
C TYR A 485 6.83 7.37 16.66
N TYR A 486 7.21 7.95 17.79
CA TYR A 486 8.60 8.00 18.23
C TYR A 486 9.20 6.59 18.38
N LEU A 487 8.52 5.67 19.07
CA LEU A 487 8.98 4.29 19.24
C LEU A 487 9.12 3.59 17.90
N ARG A 488 8.17 3.74 16.98
CA ARG A 488 8.25 3.18 15.62
C ARG A 488 9.50 3.66 14.91
N ASN A 489 9.81 4.96 14.98
CA ASN A 489 11.01 5.52 14.38
C ASN A 489 12.29 5.06 15.11
N LYS A 490 12.20 4.75 16.40
CA LYS A 490 13.33 4.20 17.15
C LYS A 490 13.57 2.72 16.89
N ILE A 491 12.53 1.95 16.56
CA ILE A 491 12.60 0.49 16.48
C ILE A 491 12.71 -0.02 15.04
N PHE A 492 11.96 0.54 14.09
CA PHE A 492 11.79 -0.07 12.76
C PHE A 492 12.37 0.75 11.59
N HIS A 493 13.14 1.81 11.87
CA HIS A 493 13.85 2.49 10.79
C HIS A 493 14.97 1.58 10.25
N ALA A 494 15.04 1.44 8.91
CA ALA A 494 15.90 0.49 8.20
C ALA A 494 17.40 0.56 8.54
N GLU A 495 17.87 1.67 9.10
CA GLU A 495 19.26 1.89 9.51
C GLU A 495 19.56 1.41 10.94
N LYS A 496 18.56 0.91 11.67
CA LYS A 496 18.71 0.51 13.08
C LYS A 496 18.85 -1.00 13.21
N GLN A 497 19.80 -1.41 14.05
CA GLN A 497 20.01 -2.80 14.39
C GLN A 497 18.73 -3.40 15.01
N ASP A 498 18.43 -4.64 14.64
CA ASP A 498 17.26 -5.35 15.16
C ASP A 498 17.28 -5.37 16.69
N LEU A 499 16.32 -4.68 17.28
CA LEU A 499 16.21 -4.53 18.71
C LEU A 499 15.76 -5.82 19.42
N THR A 500 15.53 -6.93 18.71
CA THR A 500 15.37 -8.26 19.31
C THR A 500 16.71 -8.87 19.71
N PHE A 501 17.84 -8.39 19.16
CA PHE A 501 19.18 -8.82 19.54
C PHE A 501 19.64 -8.07 20.80
N ARG A 502 19.16 -8.50 21.98
CA ARG A 502 19.51 -7.92 23.29
C ARG A 502 20.11 -8.97 24.23
N PHE A 503 21.11 -8.54 24.98
CA PHE A 503 21.80 -9.37 25.98
C PHE A 503 21.30 -9.15 27.42
N ALA A 504 20.36 -8.23 27.63
CA ALA A 504 19.72 -7.97 28.93
C ALA A 504 18.28 -7.47 28.78
N LYS A 505 17.41 -7.79 29.74
CA LYS A 505 16.08 -7.17 29.84
C LYS A 505 16.27 -5.69 30.15
N ASN A 506 15.80 -4.82 29.25
CA ASN A 506 15.77 -3.37 29.47
C ASN A 506 14.32 -2.87 29.58
N ASN A 507 14.15 -1.63 30.02
CA ASN A 507 12.82 -1.01 30.22
C ASN A 507 11.95 -1.05 28.95
N LEU A 508 12.55 -1.11 27.76
CA LEU A 508 11.83 -1.08 26.48
C LEU A 508 10.82 -2.23 26.31
N ILE A 509 11.06 -3.44 26.86
CA ILE A 509 10.06 -4.52 26.77
C ILE A 509 8.81 -4.16 27.57
N PHE A 510 8.98 -3.68 28.82
CA PHE A 510 7.89 -3.26 29.68
C PHE A 510 7.21 -1.97 29.21
N GLU A 511 7.92 -1.12 28.45
CA GLU A 511 7.36 0.03 27.74
C GLU A 511 6.47 -0.44 26.59
N LEU A 512 6.94 -1.39 25.77
CA LEU A 512 6.19 -1.93 24.62
C LEU A 512 4.95 -2.69 25.06
N GLU A 513 5.04 -3.52 26.09
CA GLU A 513 3.88 -4.22 26.66
C GLU A 513 2.79 -3.21 27.08
N TRP A 514 3.18 -2.17 27.81
CA TRP A 514 2.27 -1.12 28.26
C TRP A 514 1.65 -0.32 27.09
N VAL A 515 2.46 0.05 26.09
CA VAL A 515 1.97 0.76 24.89
C VAL A 515 1.06 -0.12 24.05
N ASN A 516 1.38 -1.41 23.88
CA ASN A 516 0.61 -2.36 23.09
C ASN A 516 -0.82 -2.48 23.61
N GLU A 517 -0.99 -2.57 24.93
CA GLU A 517 -2.32 -2.65 25.56
C GLU A 517 -3.18 -1.41 25.30
N ILE A 518 -2.58 -0.21 25.35
CA ILE A 518 -3.28 1.05 25.12
C ILE A 518 -3.61 1.21 23.63
N LEU A 519 -2.66 0.89 22.76
CA LEU A 519 -2.80 0.98 21.31
C LEU A 519 -3.84 -0.01 20.78
N GLU A 520 -3.82 -1.25 21.26
CA GLU A 520 -4.82 -2.26 20.90
C GLU A 520 -6.23 -1.83 21.31
N THR A 521 -6.39 -1.32 22.55
CA THR A 521 -7.68 -0.80 23.04
C THR A 521 -8.21 0.30 22.11
N LEU A 522 -7.33 1.22 21.70
CA LEU A 522 -7.70 2.30 20.78
C LEU A 522 -8.07 1.78 19.39
N ILE A 523 -7.29 0.84 18.82
CA ILE A 523 -7.55 0.26 17.49
C ILE A 523 -8.91 -0.43 17.46
N VAL A 524 -9.23 -1.22 18.48
CA VAL A 524 -10.53 -1.90 18.61
C VAL A 524 -11.66 -0.88 18.58
N GLU A 525 -11.58 0.18 19.40
CA GLU A 525 -12.60 1.23 19.41
C GLU A 525 -12.67 2.03 18.11
N LEU A 526 -11.53 2.26 17.43
CA LEU A 526 -11.49 2.90 16.12
C LEU A 526 -12.22 2.06 15.06
N ILE A 527 -12.02 0.74 15.06
CA ILE A 527 -12.70 -0.17 14.13
C ILE A 527 -14.20 -0.24 14.45
N THR A 528 -14.58 -0.34 15.73
CA THR A 528 -15.99 -0.26 16.14
C THR A 528 -16.63 1.07 15.73
N ALA A 529 -15.88 2.16 15.78
CA ALA A 529 -16.32 3.50 15.36
C ALA A 529 -16.26 3.75 13.84
N ASN A 530 -16.06 2.73 13.00
CA ASN A 530 -15.83 2.94 11.56
C ASN A 530 -16.96 3.68 10.84
N LEU A 531 -18.22 3.53 11.28
CA LEU A 531 -19.35 4.27 10.71
C LEU A 531 -19.22 5.80 10.90
N SER A 532 -18.47 6.24 11.90
CA SER A 532 -18.18 7.65 12.18
C SER A 532 -16.89 8.15 11.51
N TRP A 533 -16.19 7.32 10.73
CA TRP A 533 -14.97 7.77 10.06
C TRP A 533 -15.27 8.82 9.00
N THR A 534 -14.61 9.97 9.14
CA THR A 534 -14.67 11.07 8.16
C THR A 534 -13.32 11.22 7.49
N ARG A 535 -13.28 10.95 6.18
CA ARG A 535 -12.08 11.14 5.36
C ARG A 535 -11.92 12.59 4.97
N ARG A 536 -10.68 13.08 4.95
CA ARG A 536 -10.34 14.40 4.38
C ARG A 536 -10.80 14.45 2.91
N SER A 537 -11.57 15.48 2.56
CA SER A 537 -12.00 15.79 1.19
C SER A 537 -10.83 15.99 0.25
#